data_AF-X1LN99-F1
#
_entry.id   AF-X1LN99-F1
#
_cell.length_a   1.000
_cell.length_b   1.000
_cell.length_c   1.000
_cell.angle_alpha   90.00
_cell.angle_beta   90.00
_cell.angle_gamma   90.00
#
_symmetry.space_group_name_H-M   'P 1'
#
loop_
_entity.id
_entity.type
_entity.pdbx_description
1 polymer ?
#
loop_
_entity_poly.entity_id
_entity_poly.type
_entity_poly.pdbx_seq_one_letter_code
_entity_poly.pdbx_strand_id
1 'polypeptide(L)'
;MRKPKEFDNILDDCLERLLTKGETIEQCLESYPEQADELKPLLQTVLATKKASAIQPRPEFKARARYQFLSALQAMEAKRSRPFLGWQPRWATAVITVLILLLVGGSTVAAASNSMPDKPLYPVKLATEHVQLALTPSDIGKAQLLAKLADKRVAEIVYLANQGKSGQIELATQRLDAYLARVAILTTA
;
A
#
# COMPACT_ATOMS: atom_id res chain seq x y z
N MET A 1 8.40 -43.07 -40.10
CA MET A 1 7.33 -42.27 -39.47
C MET A 1 7.94 -40.96 -39.00
N ARG A 2 7.74 -39.86 -39.73
CA ARG A 2 8.31 -38.55 -39.38
C ARG A 2 7.46 -37.82 -38.34
N LYS A 3 8.08 -36.93 -37.57
CA LYS A 3 7.46 -36.28 -36.39
C LYS A 3 6.45 -35.23 -36.85
N PRO A 4 5.21 -35.23 -36.31
CA PRO A 4 4.13 -34.33 -36.77
C PRO A 4 4.52 -32.84 -36.70
N LYS A 5 5.28 -32.44 -35.67
CA LYS A 5 5.75 -31.06 -35.50
C LYS A 5 6.65 -30.54 -36.62
N GLU A 6 7.39 -31.42 -37.30
CA GLU A 6 8.30 -31.01 -38.37
C GLU A 6 7.53 -30.67 -39.64
N PHE A 7 6.47 -31.43 -39.93
CA PHE A 7 5.57 -31.16 -41.05
C PHE A 7 4.77 -29.87 -40.83
N ASP A 8 4.22 -29.66 -39.64
CA ASP A 8 3.43 -28.46 -39.31
C ASP A 8 4.26 -27.18 -39.53
N ASN A 9 5.53 -27.18 -39.11
CA ASN A 9 6.43 -26.04 -39.32
C ASN A 9 6.72 -25.78 -40.81
N ILE A 10 6.87 -26.84 -41.61
CA ILE A 10 7.09 -26.71 -43.07
C ILE A 10 5.83 -26.16 -43.75
N LEU A 11 4.65 -26.64 -43.34
CA LEU A 11 3.38 -26.12 -43.82
C LEU A 11 3.22 -24.64 -43.46
N ASP A 12 3.51 -24.24 -42.22
CA ASP A 12 3.43 -22.84 -41.77
C ASP A 12 4.37 -21.92 -42.58
N ASP A 13 5.61 -22.34 -42.83
CA ASP A 13 6.54 -21.59 -43.69
C ASP A 13 6.01 -21.47 -45.13
N CYS A 14 5.47 -22.55 -45.70
CA CYS A 14 4.83 -22.50 -47.02
C CYS A 14 3.61 -21.56 -47.05
N LEU A 15 2.80 -21.54 -45.99
CA LEU A 15 1.65 -20.64 -45.88
C LEU A 15 2.09 -19.18 -45.79
N GLU A 16 3.14 -18.87 -45.03
CA GLU A 16 3.66 -17.51 -44.92
C GLU A 16 4.20 -17.01 -46.26
N ARG A 17 4.98 -17.83 -46.97
CA ARG A 17 5.52 -17.50 -48.30
C ARG A 17 4.42 -17.30 -49.33
N LEU A 18 3.42 -18.18 -49.35
CA LEU A 18 2.30 -18.12 -50.31
C LEU A 18 1.34 -16.96 -50.01
N LEU A 19 1.02 -16.69 -48.74
CA LEU A 19 0.01 -15.70 -48.36
C LEU A 19 0.57 -14.28 -48.26
N THR A 20 1.81 -14.12 -47.78
CA THR A 20 2.43 -12.82 -47.51
C THR A 20 3.41 -12.41 -48.61
N LYS A 21 4.28 -13.32 -49.08
CA LYS A 21 5.29 -13.02 -50.10
C LYS A 21 4.79 -13.20 -51.54
N GLY A 22 3.70 -13.93 -51.73
CA GLY A 22 3.08 -14.16 -53.04
C GLY A 22 3.75 -15.23 -53.89
N GLU A 23 4.50 -16.15 -53.27
CA GLU A 23 5.09 -17.30 -53.97
C GLU A 23 4.02 -18.29 -54.45
N THR A 24 4.36 -19.04 -55.50
CA THR A 24 3.49 -20.07 -56.08
C THR A 24 3.61 -21.41 -55.33
N ILE A 25 2.60 -22.28 -55.46
CA ILE A 25 2.61 -23.59 -54.80
C ILE A 25 3.82 -24.40 -55.28
N GLU A 26 4.11 -24.33 -56.57
CA GLU A 26 5.22 -25.03 -57.23
C GLU A 26 6.57 -24.66 -56.61
N GLN A 27 6.79 -23.37 -56.32
CA GLN A 27 8.02 -22.88 -55.67
C GLN A 27 8.18 -23.39 -54.23
N CYS A 28 7.08 -23.56 -53.49
CA CYS A 28 7.16 -24.16 -52.15
C CYS A 28 7.40 -25.67 -52.20
N LEU A 29 6.81 -26.36 -53.18
CA LEU A 29 7.02 -27.80 -53.37
C LEU A 29 8.45 -28.13 -53.81
N GLU A 30 9.11 -27.26 -54.59
CA GLU A 30 10.53 -27.38 -54.93
C GLU A 30 11.45 -27.24 -53.71
N SER A 31 11.06 -26.45 -52.71
CA SER A 31 11.82 -26.26 -51.47
C SER A 31 11.73 -27.47 -50.53
N TYR A 32 10.67 -28.28 -50.65
CA TYR A 32 10.39 -29.44 -49.79
C TYR A 32 9.90 -30.66 -50.61
N PRO A 33 10.77 -31.24 -51.46
CA PRO A 33 10.37 -32.29 -52.40
C PRO A 33 9.95 -33.60 -51.70
N GLU A 34 10.47 -33.87 -50.49
CA GLU A 34 10.13 -35.09 -49.74
C GLU A 34 8.73 -35.06 -49.13
N GLN A 35 8.11 -33.88 -49.01
CA GLN A 35 6.77 -33.68 -48.43
C GLN A 35 5.77 -33.15 -49.47
N ALA A 36 6.17 -33.09 -50.75
CA ALA A 36 5.41 -32.43 -51.79
C ALA A 36 4.02 -33.06 -52.01
N ASP A 37 3.93 -34.40 -51.94
CA ASP A 37 2.67 -35.13 -52.13
C ASP A 37 1.65 -34.84 -51.03
N GLU A 38 2.10 -34.61 -49.78
CA GLU A 38 1.24 -34.29 -48.64
C GLU A 38 0.91 -32.79 -48.54
N LEU A 39 1.85 -31.90 -48.91
CA LEU A 39 1.67 -30.44 -48.84
C LEU A 39 0.74 -29.90 -49.94
N LYS A 40 0.84 -30.44 -51.16
CA LYS A 40 0.09 -29.96 -52.32
C LYS A 40 -1.43 -29.84 -52.10
N PRO A 41 -2.16 -30.85 -51.59
CA PRO A 41 -3.61 -30.73 -51.36
C PRO A 41 -3.97 -29.70 -50.27
N LEU A 42 -3.12 -29.53 -49.25
CA LEU A 42 -3.35 -28.56 -48.17
C LEU A 42 -3.21 -27.12 -48.68
N LEU A 43 -2.17 -26.84 -49.46
CA LEU A 43 -1.94 -25.51 -50.05
C LEU A 43 -3.03 -25.13 -51.06
N GLN A 44 -3.50 -26.09 -51.86
CA GLN A 44 -4.64 -25.88 -52.77
C GLN A 44 -5.93 -25.51 -52.01
N THR A 45 -6.18 -26.17 -50.88
CA THR A 45 -7.34 -25.89 -50.02
C THR A 45 -7.28 -24.48 -49.44
N VAL A 46 -6.11 -24.05 -48.98
CA VAL A 46 -5.90 -22.69 -48.47
C VAL A 46 -6.14 -21.66 -49.56
N LEU A 47 -5.66 -21.89 -50.79
CA LEU A 47 -5.83 -20.96 -51.90
C LEU A 47 -7.29 -20.85 -52.35
N ALA A 48 -8.02 -21.96 -52.39
CA ALA A 48 -9.47 -21.96 -52.63
C ALA A 48 -10.23 -21.19 -51.53
N THR A 49 -9.85 -21.41 -50.27
CA THR A 49 -10.45 -20.74 -49.11
C THR A 49 -10.14 -19.26 -49.10
N LYS A 50 -8.92 -18.84 -49.44
CA LYS A 50 -8.52 -17.41 -49.52
C LYS A 50 -9.37 -16.65 -50.53
N LYS A 51 -9.62 -17.25 -51.70
CA LYS A 51 -10.50 -16.67 -52.74
C LYS A 51 -11.93 -16.54 -52.24
N ALA A 52 -12.44 -17.52 -51.50
CA ALA A 52 -13.78 -17.49 -50.91
C ALA A 52 -13.89 -16.51 -49.71
N SER A 53 -12.81 -16.35 -48.94
CA SER A 53 -12.74 -15.50 -47.74
C SER A 53 -12.49 -14.01 -48.06
N ALA A 54 -12.37 -13.63 -49.33
CA ALA A 54 -12.29 -12.24 -49.77
C ALA A 54 -13.62 -11.46 -49.62
N ILE A 55 -14.45 -11.85 -48.65
CA ILE A 55 -15.69 -11.16 -48.29
C ILE A 55 -15.30 -9.88 -47.55
N GLN A 56 -15.17 -8.78 -48.30
CA GLN A 56 -15.02 -7.47 -47.69
C GLN A 56 -16.38 -7.05 -47.08
N PRO A 57 -16.41 -6.67 -45.79
CA PRO A 57 -17.62 -6.10 -45.19
C PRO A 57 -18.05 -4.86 -45.98
N ARG A 58 -19.36 -4.67 -46.13
CA ARG A 58 -19.90 -3.45 -46.73
C ARG A 58 -19.36 -2.22 -45.97
N PRO A 59 -18.98 -1.13 -46.66
CA PRO A 59 -18.36 0.03 -46.02
C PRO A 59 -19.22 0.62 -44.90
N GLU A 60 -20.55 0.60 -45.05
CA GLU A 60 -21.50 1.03 -44.02
C GLU A 60 -21.44 0.18 -42.74
N PHE A 61 -21.28 -1.14 -42.89
CA PHE A 61 -21.14 -2.05 -41.75
C PHE A 61 -19.85 -1.76 -40.99
N LYS A 62 -18.74 -1.54 -41.71
CA LYS A 62 -17.44 -1.19 -41.11
C LYS A 62 -17.51 0.13 -40.34
N ALA A 63 -18.17 1.14 -40.91
CA ALA A 63 -18.37 2.43 -40.25
C ALA A 63 -19.20 2.28 -38.96
N ARG A 64 -20.32 1.53 -39.02
CA ARG A 64 -21.17 1.25 -37.86
C ARG A 64 -20.43 0.49 -36.76
N ALA A 65 -19.71 -0.57 -37.11
CA ALA A 65 -18.94 -1.36 -36.15
C ALA A 65 -17.86 -0.52 -35.46
N ARG A 66 -17.16 0.35 -36.22
CA ARG A 66 -16.17 1.27 -35.67
C ARG A 66 -16.79 2.25 -34.67
N TYR A 67 -17.94 2.83 -35.01
CA TYR A 67 -18.66 3.74 -34.12
C TYR A 67 -19.07 3.03 -32.82
N GLN A 68 -19.68 1.84 -32.92
CA GLN A 68 -20.10 1.05 -31.76
C GLN A 68 -18.91 0.72 -30.84
N PHE A 69 -17.79 0.27 -31.42
CA PHE A 69 -16.57 -0.03 -30.67
C PHE A 69 -16.05 1.19 -29.90
N LEU A 70 -15.91 2.33 -30.56
CA LEU A 70 -15.43 3.56 -29.91
C LEU A 70 -16.39 4.06 -28.83
N SER A 71 -17.71 3.97 -29.05
CA SER A 71 -18.70 4.37 -28.06
C SER A 71 -18.68 3.49 -26.81
N ALA A 72 -18.44 2.19 -26.97
CA ALA A 72 -18.30 1.26 -25.85
C ALA A 72 -17.04 1.57 -25.01
N LEU A 73 -15.93 1.94 -25.66
CA LEU A 73 -14.71 2.36 -24.95
C LEU A 73 -14.95 3.63 -24.10
N GLN A 74 -15.63 4.64 -24.65
CA GLN A 74 -15.96 5.86 -23.91
C GLN A 74 -16.88 5.59 -22.71
N ALA A 75 -17.87 4.71 -22.87
CA ALA A 75 -18.76 4.32 -21.78
C ALA A 75 -18.01 3.57 -20.65
N MET A 76 -16.99 2.77 -21.00
CA MET A 76 -16.13 2.12 -20.02
C MET A 76 -15.22 3.11 -19.28
N GLU A 77 -14.69 4.12 -19.97
CA GLU A 77 -13.81 5.14 -19.39
C GLU A 77 -14.57 6.05 -18.40
N ALA A 78 -15.79 6.46 -18.74
CA ALA A 78 -16.66 7.24 -17.85
C ALA A 78 -16.98 6.51 -16.54
N LYS A 79 -17.02 5.18 -16.55
CA LYS A 79 -17.22 4.36 -15.34
C LYS A 79 -15.93 4.20 -14.51
N ARG A 80 -14.76 4.32 -15.14
CA ARG A 80 -13.44 4.15 -14.51
C ARG A 80 -12.96 5.41 -13.78
N SER A 81 -13.60 6.56 -13.99
CA SER A 81 -13.18 7.84 -13.41
C SER A 81 -13.57 8.05 -11.93
N ARG A 82 -13.92 7.02 -11.17
CA ARG A 82 -13.93 7.17 -9.70
C ARG A 82 -12.48 7.08 -9.24
N PRO A 83 -11.83 8.20 -8.84
CA PRO A 83 -10.50 8.09 -8.31
C PRO A 83 -10.60 7.21 -7.06
N PHE A 84 -9.68 6.27 -6.91
CA PHE A 84 -9.47 5.50 -5.68
C PHE A 84 -9.29 6.40 -4.44
N LEU A 85 -9.10 7.72 -4.65
CA LEU A 85 -9.05 8.79 -3.65
C LEU A 85 -10.44 9.22 -3.11
N GLY A 86 -11.54 8.81 -3.72
CA GLY A 86 -12.90 9.13 -3.25
C GLY A 86 -13.38 8.28 -2.06
N TRP A 87 -12.60 7.26 -1.69
CA TRP A 87 -12.87 6.38 -0.56
C TRP A 87 -11.69 6.39 0.42
N GLN A 88 -11.09 7.56 0.66
CA GLN A 88 -10.37 7.72 1.92
C GLN A 88 -11.42 7.91 3.02
N PRO A 89 -11.62 6.90 3.88
CA PRO A 89 -12.55 7.09 4.96
C PRO A 89 -11.98 8.20 5.86
N ARG A 90 -12.85 9.13 6.30
CA ARG A 90 -12.45 10.34 7.05
C ARG A 90 -11.62 10.05 8.32
N TRP A 91 -11.64 8.80 8.79
CA TRP A 91 -10.78 8.34 9.88
C TRP A 91 -9.30 8.19 9.47
N ALA A 92 -8.99 7.87 8.22
CA ALA A 92 -7.61 7.74 7.75
C ALA A 92 -6.86 9.08 7.79
N THR A 93 -7.54 10.18 7.45
CA THR A 93 -6.99 11.53 7.60
C THR A 93 -6.80 11.91 9.07
N ALA A 94 -7.70 11.49 9.96
CA ALA A 94 -7.54 11.70 11.41
C ALA A 94 -6.36 10.89 11.99
N VAL A 95 -6.19 9.64 11.57
CA VAL A 95 -5.07 8.80 12.01
C VAL A 95 -3.73 9.37 11.55
N ILE A 96 -3.63 9.78 10.28
CA ILE A 96 -2.39 10.36 9.72
C ILE A 96 -2.04 11.67 10.41
N THR A 97 -3.02 12.55 10.65
CA THR A 97 -2.79 13.82 11.37
C THR A 97 -2.35 13.60 12.81
N VAL A 98 -2.95 12.63 13.53
CA VAL A 98 -2.51 12.22 14.87
C VAL A 98 -1.08 11.64 14.82
N LEU A 99 -0.76 10.82 13.82
CA LEU A 99 0.57 10.23 13.68
C LEU A 99 1.64 11.31 13.44
N ILE A 100 1.36 12.30 12.59
CA ILE A 100 2.24 13.44 12.32
C ILE A 100 2.40 14.31 13.57
N LEU A 101 1.31 14.58 14.30
CA LEU A 101 1.36 15.30 15.58
C LEU A 101 2.19 14.56 16.62
N LEU A 102 2.09 13.23 16.69
CA LEU A 102 2.92 12.40 17.57
C LEU A 102 4.39 12.39 17.14
N LEU A 103 4.68 12.43 15.83
CA LEU A 103 6.05 12.47 15.32
C LEU A 103 6.73 13.81 15.56
N VAL A 104 6.02 14.92 15.34
CA VAL A 104 6.51 16.28 15.62
C VAL A 104 6.58 16.54 17.13
N GLY A 105 5.62 16.01 17.89
CA GLY A 105 5.59 16.10 19.36
C GLY A 105 6.62 15.19 20.06
N GLY A 106 6.95 14.02 19.49
CA GLY A 106 7.87 13.04 20.08
C GLY A 106 9.27 13.57 20.34
N SER A 107 9.74 14.49 19.50
CA SER A 107 11.02 15.21 19.67
C SER A 107 11.08 16.02 20.98
N THR A 108 9.94 16.49 21.48
CA THR A 108 9.86 17.25 22.75
C THR A 108 9.73 16.34 23.97
N VAL A 109 9.28 15.10 23.81
CA VAL A 109 9.03 14.15 24.91
C VAL A 109 10.33 13.67 25.55
N ALA A 110 11.37 13.41 24.75
CA ALA A 110 12.69 13.02 25.26
C ALA A 110 13.31 14.14 26.12
N ALA A 111 13.22 15.40 25.68
CA ALA A 111 13.73 16.56 26.41
C ALA A 111 12.84 16.94 27.62
N ALA A 112 11.53 16.73 27.55
CA ALA A 112 10.60 17.01 28.64
C ALA A 112 10.79 16.06 29.82
N SER A 113 11.25 14.82 29.61
CA SER A 113 11.46 13.84 30.68
C SER A 113 12.40 14.34 31.79
N ASN A 114 13.35 15.22 31.46
CA ASN A 114 14.30 15.84 32.40
C ASN A 114 13.94 17.30 32.74
N SER A 115 12.73 17.76 32.41
CA SER A 115 12.28 19.12 32.72
C SER A 115 12.05 19.31 34.22
N MET A 116 12.50 20.44 34.75
CA MET A 116 12.28 20.86 36.14
C MET A 116 10.99 21.66 36.28
N PRO A 117 10.38 21.75 37.49
CA PRO A 117 9.08 22.39 37.71
C PRO A 117 8.95 23.84 37.22
N ASP A 118 10.07 24.55 37.10
CA ASP A 118 10.14 25.95 36.66
C ASP A 118 10.42 26.13 35.16
N LYS A 119 10.49 25.04 34.39
CA LYS A 119 10.78 25.07 32.96
C LYS A 119 9.50 24.97 32.12
N PRO A 120 9.45 25.58 30.92
CA PRO A 120 8.27 25.58 30.06
C PRO A 120 7.76 24.19 29.64
N LEU A 121 8.64 23.18 29.61
CA LEU A 121 8.30 21.82 29.20
C LEU A 121 7.80 20.94 30.35
N TYR A 122 7.72 21.45 31.58
CA TYR A 122 7.25 20.69 32.74
C TYR A 122 5.79 20.21 32.63
N PRO A 123 4.84 20.99 32.09
CA PRO A 123 3.48 20.50 31.86
C PRO A 123 3.45 19.29 30.90
N VAL A 124 4.36 19.26 29.91
CA VAL A 124 4.48 18.15 28.97
C VAL A 124 4.97 16.89 29.70
N LYS A 125 5.94 17.02 30.62
CA LYS A 125 6.39 15.93 31.50
C LYS A 125 5.25 15.33 32.32
N LEU A 126 4.41 16.17 32.94
CA LEU A 126 3.27 15.69 33.72
C LEU A 126 2.23 14.97 32.85
N ALA A 127 1.95 15.49 31.66
CA ALA A 127 1.03 14.85 30.74
C ALA A 127 1.53 13.48 30.27
N THR A 128 2.83 13.33 29.97
CA THR A 128 3.40 12.04 29.55
C THR A 128 3.38 11.01 30.67
N GLU A 129 3.66 11.42 31.91
CA GLU A 129 3.54 10.55 33.08
C GLU A 129 2.09 10.06 33.30
N HIS A 130 1.09 10.94 33.12
CA HIS A 130 -0.33 10.57 33.21
C HIS A 130 -0.76 9.57 32.14
N VAL A 131 -0.30 9.76 30.89
CA VAL A 131 -0.56 8.81 29.80
C VAL A 131 0.09 7.47 30.11
N GLN A 132 1.33 7.46 30.61
CA GLN A 132 2.02 6.23 30.99
C GLN A 132 1.27 5.48 32.10
N LEU A 133 0.73 6.19 33.09
CA LEU A 133 -0.11 5.59 34.13
C LEU A 133 -1.43 5.02 33.58
N ALA A 134 -2.10 5.73 32.68
CA ALA A 134 -3.35 5.27 32.08
C ALA A 134 -3.16 4.02 31.18
N LEU A 135 -2.01 3.93 30.51
CA LEU A 135 -1.67 2.80 29.64
C LEU A 135 -1.04 1.62 30.39
N THR A 136 -0.74 1.75 31.68
CA THR A 136 -0.20 0.65 32.49
C THR A 136 -1.36 -0.22 33.01
N PRO A 137 -1.52 -1.47 32.54
CA PRO A 137 -2.73 -2.24 32.81
C PRO A 137 -2.77 -2.86 34.21
N SER A 138 -1.62 -3.25 34.77
CA SER A 138 -1.54 -3.95 36.05
C SER A 138 -1.42 -3.00 37.24
N ASP A 139 -2.07 -3.34 38.35
CA ASP A 139 -2.03 -2.50 39.56
C ASP A 139 -0.65 -2.50 40.22
N ILE A 140 0.04 -3.65 40.23
CA ILE A 140 1.46 -3.73 40.61
C ILE A 140 2.32 -2.86 39.68
N GLY A 141 2.05 -2.86 38.37
CA GLY A 141 2.77 -2.02 37.41
C GLY A 141 2.54 -0.53 37.66
N LYS A 142 1.31 -0.12 37.95
CA LYS A 142 0.97 1.26 38.33
C LYS A 142 1.65 1.65 39.64
N ALA A 143 1.65 0.78 40.65
CA ALA A 143 2.34 1.02 41.92
C ALA A 143 3.86 1.23 41.71
N GLN A 144 4.51 0.37 40.91
CA GLN A 144 5.91 0.52 40.56
C GLN A 144 6.19 1.83 39.81
N LEU A 145 5.32 2.22 38.87
CA LEU A 145 5.46 3.47 38.14
C LEU A 145 5.29 4.68 39.06
N LEU A 146 4.27 4.70 39.90
CA LEU A 146 4.04 5.77 40.89
C LEU A 146 5.20 5.90 41.88
N ALA A 147 5.79 4.79 42.33
CA ALA A 147 6.98 4.82 43.18
C ALA A 147 8.18 5.48 42.47
N LYS A 148 8.41 5.17 41.19
CA LYS A 148 9.45 5.84 40.38
C LYS A 148 9.16 7.33 40.19
N LEU A 149 7.90 7.72 40.03
CA LEU A 149 7.52 9.13 39.90
C LEU A 149 7.65 9.87 41.23
N ALA A 150 7.36 9.22 42.36
CA ALA A 150 7.57 9.78 43.69
C ALA A 150 9.05 10.13 43.93
N ASP A 151 9.97 9.23 43.56
CA ASP A 151 11.42 9.49 43.64
C ASP A 151 11.84 10.74 42.83
N LYS A 152 11.28 10.91 41.63
CA LYS A 152 11.49 12.12 40.82
C LYS A 152 10.94 13.39 41.50
N ARG A 153 9.79 13.31 42.19
CA ARG A 153 9.21 14.46 42.90
C ARG A 153 10.11 14.88 44.07
N VAL A 154 10.75 13.94 44.76
CA VAL A 154 11.75 14.24 45.80
C VAL A 154 12.93 15.02 45.20
N ALA A 155 13.48 14.56 44.08
CA ALA A 155 14.58 15.26 43.40
C ALA A 155 14.19 16.69 42.97
N GLU A 156 12.95 16.88 42.52
CA GLU A 156 12.42 18.21 42.18
C GLU A 156 12.20 19.11 43.40
N ILE A 157 11.76 18.55 44.52
CA ILE A 157 11.64 19.29 45.79
C ILE A 157 13.01 19.78 46.24
N VAL A 158 14.04 18.93 46.20
CA VAL A 158 15.42 19.32 46.53
C VAL A 158 15.91 20.42 45.60
N TYR A 159 15.66 20.31 44.30
CA TYR A 159 16.00 21.35 43.32
C TYR A 159 15.31 22.69 43.64
N LEU A 160 14.02 22.68 43.94
CA LEU A 160 13.25 23.88 44.26
C LEU A 160 13.64 24.49 45.61
N ALA A 161 13.99 23.66 46.59
CA ALA A 161 14.51 24.09 47.89
C ALA A 161 15.82 24.87 47.72
N ASN A 162 16.73 24.37 46.89
CA ASN A 162 17.98 25.07 46.56
C ASN A 162 17.74 26.41 45.83
N GLN A 163 16.58 26.59 45.20
CA GLN A 163 16.20 27.85 44.54
C GLN A 163 15.29 28.76 45.39
N GLY A 164 14.94 28.36 46.62
CA GLY A 164 14.07 29.16 47.49
C GLY A 164 12.62 29.30 47.00
N LYS A 165 12.13 28.41 46.13
CA LYS A 165 10.78 28.50 45.51
C LYS A 165 9.70 27.82 46.36
N SER A 166 9.37 28.40 47.51
CA SER A 166 8.43 27.84 48.50
C SER A 166 7.07 27.39 47.94
N GLY A 167 6.41 28.22 47.11
CA GLY A 167 5.10 27.86 46.54
C GLY A 167 5.13 26.66 45.58
N GLN A 168 6.25 26.42 44.89
CA GLN A 168 6.39 25.24 44.03
C GLN A 168 6.76 23.98 44.83
N ILE A 169 7.46 24.14 45.95
CA ILE A 169 7.79 23.05 46.87
C ILE A 169 6.51 22.46 47.46
N GLU A 170 5.56 23.30 47.89
CA GLU A 170 4.28 22.84 48.43
C GLU A 170 3.51 21.99 47.41
N LEU A 171 3.40 22.48 46.16
CA LEU A 171 2.73 21.73 45.08
C LEU A 171 3.44 20.42 44.74
N ALA A 172 4.77 20.38 44.77
CA ALA A 172 5.54 19.16 44.52
C ALA A 172 5.36 18.14 45.67
N THR A 173 5.25 18.63 46.90
CA THR A 173 5.01 17.82 48.11
C THR A 173 3.60 17.21 48.09
N GLN A 174 2.58 18.01 47.79
CA GLN A 174 1.20 17.51 47.64
C GLN A 174 1.10 16.40 46.58
N ARG A 175 1.82 16.54 45.47
CA ARG A 175 1.87 15.49 44.42
C ARG A 175 2.59 14.23 44.89
N LEU A 176 3.69 14.39 45.63
CA LEU A 176 4.40 13.27 46.23
C LEU A 176 3.47 12.49 47.16
N ASP A 177 2.75 13.17 48.04
CA ASP A 177 1.79 12.55 48.97
C ASP A 177 0.69 11.81 48.21
N ALA A 178 0.15 12.40 47.15
CA ALA A 178 -0.86 11.76 46.31
C ALA A 178 -0.33 10.48 45.63
N TYR A 179 0.93 10.47 45.20
CA TYR A 179 1.55 9.28 44.60
C TYR A 179 1.76 8.19 45.65
N LEU A 180 2.26 8.52 46.83
CA LEU A 180 2.47 7.55 47.92
C LEU A 180 1.15 6.94 48.41
N ALA A 181 0.10 7.76 48.55
CA ALA A 181 -1.23 7.27 48.90
C ALA A 181 -1.77 6.27 47.86
N ARG A 182 -1.60 6.57 46.56
CA ARG A 182 -2.02 5.66 45.49
C ARG A 182 -1.20 4.37 45.45
N VAL A 183 0.10 4.43 45.72
CA VAL A 183 0.93 3.22 45.83
C VAL A 183 0.38 2.32 46.94
N ALA A 184 0.13 2.87 48.14
CA ALA A 184 -0.39 2.11 49.26
C ALA A 184 -1.73 1.41 48.92
N ILE A 185 -2.65 2.12 48.25
CA ILE A 185 -3.93 1.55 47.81
C ILE A 185 -3.72 0.42 46.79
N LEU A 186 -2.87 0.64 45.78
CA LEU A 186 -2.66 -0.34 44.70
C LEU A 186 -1.86 -1.58 45.14
N THR A 187 -1.09 -1.49 46.24
CA THR A 187 -0.37 -2.64 46.81
C THR A 187 -1.18 -3.41 47.84
N THR A 188 -2.31 -2.87 48.30
CA THR A 188 -3.19 -3.51 49.29
C THR A 188 -4.46 -4.11 48.68
N ALA A 189 -4.73 -3.84 47.40
CA ALA A 189 -5.78 -4.44 46.59
C ALA A 189 -5.33 -5.76 45.94
#